data_AF-A0A843L3F5-F1
#
_entry.id   AF-A0A843L3F5-F1
#
_cell.length_a   1.000
_cell.length_b   1.000
_cell.length_c   1.000
_cell.angle_alpha   90.00
_cell.angle_beta   90.00
_cell.angle_gamma   90.00
#
_symmetry.space_group_name_H-M   'P 1'
#
loop_
_entity.id
_entity.type
_entity.pdbx_description
1 polymer ?
#
loop_
_entity_poly.entity_id
_entity_poly.type
_entity_poly.pdbx_seq_one_letter_code
_entity_poly.pdbx_strand_id
1 'polypeptide(L)'
;MAEKKEFRMNGKPRENLASWLKEQFPDLPNYISSKTEYTQLVERVHEVHEAALTVLELTLKSKNIWLKNYYEDDLERLKSAYGAKDLAAYTKEIAGLVKAIEEEDK
;
A
#
# COMPACT_ATOMS: atom_id res chain seq x y z
N MET A 1 15.29 -8.48 11.28
CA MET A 1 14.21 -9.03 10.43
C MET A 1 12.90 -8.58 11.05
N ALA A 2 12.05 -7.85 10.32
CA ALA A 2 10.76 -7.43 10.86
C ALA A 2 9.88 -8.66 11.09
N GLU A 3 9.31 -8.82 12.28
CA GLU A 3 8.32 -9.88 12.54
C GLU A 3 7.08 -9.66 11.67
N LYS A 4 6.57 -10.75 11.06
CA LYS A 4 5.34 -10.72 10.27
C LYS A 4 4.17 -10.31 11.18
N LYS A 5 3.65 -9.10 10.98
CA LYS A 5 2.42 -8.61 11.60
C LYS A 5 1.27 -8.68 10.60
N GLU A 6 0.14 -9.18 11.07
CA GLU A 6 -1.13 -9.14 10.31
C GLU A 6 -1.65 -7.71 10.24
N PHE A 7 -2.26 -7.37 9.11
CA PHE A 7 -2.91 -6.07 8.95
C PHE A 7 -4.17 -6.00 9.83
N ARG A 8 -4.27 -4.97 10.68
CA ARG A 8 -5.43 -4.72 11.55
C ARG A 8 -6.01 -3.34 11.26
N MET A 9 -7.29 -3.30 10.90
CA MET A 9 -8.02 -2.06 10.70
C MET A 9 -8.69 -1.62 12.02
N ASN A 10 -8.28 -0.48 12.55
CA ASN A 10 -8.88 0.14 13.74
C ASN A 10 -9.14 1.64 13.52
N GLY A 11 -10.40 2.05 13.46
CA GLY A 11 -10.80 3.47 13.37
C GLY A 11 -10.47 4.13 12.02
N LYS A 12 -9.18 4.39 11.76
CA LYS A 12 -8.66 5.10 10.60
C LYS A 12 -7.95 4.16 9.61
N PRO A 13 -8.67 3.56 8.63
CA PRO A 13 -8.12 2.49 7.80
C PRO A 13 -6.87 2.89 6.99
N ARG A 14 -6.78 4.15 6.54
CA ARG A 14 -5.62 4.64 5.77
C ARG A 14 -4.34 4.77 6.60
N GLU A 15 -4.42 5.38 7.77
CA GLU A 15 -3.27 5.50 8.68
C GLU A 15 -2.80 4.13 9.17
N ASN A 16 -3.72 3.20 9.38
CA ASN A 16 -3.35 1.81 9.71
C ASN A 16 -2.59 1.15 8.57
N LEU A 17 -3.01 1.36 7.32
CA LEU A 17 -2.29 0.81 6.15
C LEU A 17 -0.90 1.41 6.04
N ALA A 18 -0.79 2.74 6.13
CA ALA A 18 0.49 3.44 6.06
C ALA A 18 1.45 2.99 7.18
N SER A 19 0.95 2.89 8.40
CA SER A 19 1.74 2.43 9.56
C SER A 19 2.17 0.96 9.41
N TRP A 20 1.24 0.09 9.01
CA TRP A 20 1.53 -1.32 8.79
C TRP A 20 2.55 -1.53 7.68
N LEU A 21 2.42 -0.82 6.55
CA LEU A 21 3.38 -0.88 5.45
C LEU A 21 4.77 -0.39 5.88
N LYS A 22 4.88 0.67 6.67
CA LYS A 22 6.16 1.14 7.20
C LYS A 22 6.79 0.17 8.20
N GLU A 23 5.98 -0.45 9.05
CA GLU A 23 6.48 -1.44 10.02
C GLU A 23 6.93 -2.74 9.34
N GLN A 24 6.18 -3.20 8.34
CA GLN A 24 6.47 -4.45 7.64
C GLN A 24 7.50 -4.26 6.54
N PHE A 25 7.54 -3.08 5.94
CA PHE A 25 8.40 -2.72 4.81
C PHE A 25 9.04 -1.33 4.99
N PRO A 26 9.94 -1.17 5.99
CA PRO A 26 10.54 0.12 6.33
C PRO A 26 11.40 0.71 5.20
N ASP A 27 12.00 -0.14 4.38
CA ASP A 27 12.83 0.23 3.23
C ASP A 27 12.03 0.57 1.96
N LEU A 28 10.68 0.64 1.98
CA LEU A 28 9.94 1.08 0.79
C LEU A 28 10.29 2.54 0.44
N PRO A 29 10.52 2.88 -0.85
CA PRO A 29 10.47 2.04 -2.05
C PRO A 29 11.79 1.34 -2.44
N ASN A 30 12.86 1.47 -1.66
CA ASN A 30 14.21 0.96 -1.92
C ASN A 30 14.38 -0.58 -1.86
N TYR A 31 13.29 -1.34 -1.67
CA TYR A 31 13.25 -2.81 -1.65
C TYR A 31 13.88 -3.49 -2.88
N ILE A 32 14.01 -2.77 -3.99
CA ILE A 32 14.62 -3.25 -5.24
C ILE A 32 16.14 -3.51 -5.12
N SER A 33 16.80 -2.91 -4.11
CA SER A 33 18.26 -2.97 -3.93
C SER A 33 18.74 -4.15 -3.10
N SER A 34 17.86 -4.79 -2.32
CA SER A 34 18.22 -5.88 -1.41
C SER A 34 17.41 -7.14 -1.70
N LYS A 35 18.12 -8.21 -2.07
CA LYS A 35 17.54 -9.49 -2.53
C LYS A 35 16.63 -10.16 -1.50
N THR A 36 16.95 -9.99 -0.21
CA THR A 36 16.21 -10.59 0.91
C THR A 36 14.88 -9.88 1.16
N GLU A 37 14.91 -8.56 1.20
CA GLU A 37 13.73 -7.70 1.39
C GLU A 37 12.77 -7.84 0.20
N TYR A 38 13.31 -7.85 -1.03
CA TYR A 38 12.54 -8.12 -2.24
C TYR A 38 11.77 -9.45 -2.17
N THR A 39 12.40 -10.51 -1.68
CA THR A 39 11.77 -11.84 -1.55
C THR A 39 10.59 -11.81 -0.56
N GLN A 40 10.74 -11.14 0.59
CA GLN A 40 9.66 -11.04 1.58
C GLN A 40 8.45 -10.27 1.03
N LEU A 41 8.72 -9.22 0.25
CA LEU A 41 7.64 -8.51 -0.43
C LEU A 41 6.95 -9.39 -1.47
N VAL A 42 7.70 -10.16 -2.26
CA VAL A 42 7.11 -11.09 -3.24
C VAL A 42 6.19 -12.10 -2.56
N GLU A 43 6.62 -12.69 -1.44
CA GLU A 43 5.82 -13.65 -0.67
C GLU A 43 4.54 -13.04 -0.08
N ARG A 44 4.56 -11.73 0.17
CA ARG A 44 3.45 -11.00 0.81
C ARG A 44 2.74 -10.03 -0.13
N VAL A 45 3.08 -10.04 -1.41
CA VAL A 45 2.59 -9.08 -2.41
C VAL A 45 1.06 -9.10 -2.47
N HIS A 46 0.49 -10.30 -2.35
CA HIS A 46 -0.95 -10.54 -2.35
C HIS A 46 -1.60 -9.99 -1.07
N GLU A 47 -1.02 -10.25 0.11
CA GLU A 47 -1.50 -9.74 1.41
C GLU A 47 -1.50 -8.21 1.42
N VAL A 48 -0.42 -7.61 0.92
CA VAL A 48 -0.30 -6.15 0.77
C VAL A 48 -1.32 -5.61 -0.23
N HIS A 49 -1.55 -6.32 -1.34
CA HIS A 49 -2.53 -5.94 -2.35
C HIS A 49 -3.94 -5.89 -1.79
N GLU A 50 -4.35 -6.97 -1.12
CA GLU A 50 -5.69 -7.06 -0.53
C GLU A 50 -5.88 -6.03 0.59
N ALA A 51 -4.87 -5.80 1.43
CA ALA A 51 -4.93 -4.77 2.46
C ALA A 51 -5.08 -3.37 1.85
N ALA A 52 -4.28 -3.04 0.84
CA ALA A 52 -4.33 -1.75 0.15
C ALA A 52 -5.68 -1.54 -0.55
N LEU A 53 -6.15 -2.53 -1.30
CA LEU A 53 -7.48 -2.48 -1.95
C LEU A 53 -8.60 -2.32 -0.94
N THR A 54 -8.60 -3.11 0.14
CA THR A 54 -9.68 -3.06 1.14
C THR A 54 -9.76 -1.69 1.80
N VAL A 55 -8.60 -1.12 2.16
CA VAL A 55 -8.52 0.21 2.79
C VAL A 55 -8.97 1.31 1.84
N LEU A 56 -8.59 1.19 0.56
CA LEU A 56 -9.03 2.10 -0.48
C LEU A 56 -10.54 1.99 -0.70
N GLU A 57 -11.10 0.80 -0.87
CA GLU A 57 -12.54 0.60 -1.04
C GLU A 57 -13.34 1.12 0.17
N LEU A 58 -12.87 0.88 1.40
CA LEU A 58 -13.48 1.42 2.61
C LEU A 58 -13.39 2.95 2.65
N THR A 59 -12.26 3.50 2.21
CA THR A 59 -12.04 4.94 2.08
C THR A 59 -13.00 5.56 1.07
N LEU A 60 -13.13 4.95 -0.10
CA LEU A 60 -14.02 5.37 -1.19
C LEU A 60 -15.49 5.31 -0.77
N LYS A 61 -15.87 4.29 0.01
CA LYS A 61 -17.22 4.17 0.59
C LYS A 61 -17.50 5.22 1.67
N SER A 62 -16.47 5.62 2.42
CA SER A 62 -16.65 6.48 3.61
C SER A 62 -16.51 7.97 3.36
N LYS A 63 -15.86 8.41 2.27
CA LYS A 63 -15.71 9.84 1.98
C LYS A 63 -16.25 10.20 0.58
N ASN A 64 -16.85 11.40 0.53
CA ASN A 64 -17.34 12.15 -0.62
C ASN A 64 -16.60 11.87 -1.94
N ILE A 65 -17.36 11.92 -3.05
CA ILE A 65 -16.97 11.77 -4.47
C ILE A 65 -15.59 12.37 -4.82
N TRP A 66 -15.19 13.45 -4.16
CA TRP A 66 -13.91 14.12 -4.36
C TRP A 66 -12.68 13.23 -4.10
N LEU A 67 -12.72 12.42 -3.03
CA LEU A 67 -11.63 11.49 -2.69
C LEU A 67 -11.60 10.25 -3.56
N LYS A 68 -12.74 9.93 -4.16
CA LYS A 68 -12.79 8.89 -5.16
C LYS A 68 -11.91 9.21 -6.34
N ASN A 69 -12.04 10.40 -6.91
CA ASN A 69 -11.20 10.81 -8.03
C ASN A 69 -9.71 10.93 -7.65
N TYR A 70 -9.40 11.30 -6.39
CA TYR A 70 -8.01 11.44 -5.95
C TYR A 70 -7.27 10.10 -5.85
N TYR A 71 -7.94 9.05 -5.37
CA TYR A 71 -7.31 7.75 -5.14
C TYR A 71 -7.64 6.68 -6.19
N GLU A 72 -8.60 6.93 -7.09
CA GLU A 72 -8.95 5.99 -8.17
C GLU A 72 -7.76 5.76 -9.12
N ASP A 73 -6.99 6.81 -9.43
CA ASP A 73 -5.81 6.72 -10.28
C ASP A 73 -4.69 5.86 -9.61
N ASP A 74 -4.42 6.09 -8.32
CA ASP A 74 -3.48 5.26 -7.55
C ASP A 74 -3.92 3.78 -7.49
N LEU A 75 -5.23 3.55 -7.38
CA LEU A 75 -5.81 2.21 -7.31
C LEU A 75 -5.71 1.48 -8.65
N GLU A 76 -5.96 2.18 -9.76
CA GLU A 76 -5.76 1.65 -11.10
C GLU A 76 -4.28 1.34 -11.37
N ARG A 77 -3.37 2.22 -10.98
CA ARG A 77 -1.92 1.97 -11.12
C ARG A 77 -1.46 0.78 -10.30
N LEU A 78 -1.94 0.66 -9.06
CA LEU A 78 -1.59 -0.45 -8.17
C LEU A 78 -2.16 -1.79 -8.69
N LYS A 79 -3.40 -1.79 -9.21
CA LYS A 79 -3.98 -2.95 -9.92
C LYS A 79 -3.22 -3.30 -11.19
N SER A 80 -2.85 -2.29 -11.99
CA SER A 80 -2.11 -2.48 -13.23
C SER A 80 -0.72 -3.06 -12.97
N ALA A 81 0.02 -2.52 -11.99
CA ALA A 81 1.33 -3.02 -11.59
C ALA A 81 1.25 -4.47 -11.06
N TYR A 82 0.22 -4.78 -10.26
CA TYR A 82 -0.02 -6.14 -9.78
C TYR A 82 -0.36 -7.11 -10.93
N GLY A 83 -1.26 -6.71 -11.84
CA GLY A 83 -1.64 -7.52 -13.01
C GLY A 83 -0.49 -7.74 -13.99
N ALA A 84 0.36 -6.73 -14.17
CA ALA A 84 1.59 -6.81 -14.96
C ALA A 84 2.69 -7.65 -14.27
N LYS A 85 2.50 -8.04 -13.00
CA LYS A 85 3.52 -8.68 -12.15
C LYS A 85 4.81 -7.87 -12.05
N ASP A 86 4.70 -6.55 -12.21
CA ASP A 86 5.83 -5.62 -12.10
C ASP A 86 5.98 -5.19 -10.66
N LEU A 87 6.81 -5.93 -9.92
CA LEU A 87 7.05 -5.70 -8.50
C LEU A 87 7.76 -4.37 -8.22
N ALA A 88 8.56 -3.87 -9.16
CA ALA A 88 9.25 -2.59 -9.02
C ALA A 88 8.29 -1.41 -9.18
N ALA A 89 7.37 -1.50 -10.14
CA ALA A 89 6.25 -0.57 -10.23
C ALA A 89 5.36 -0.70 -8.98
N TYR A 90 5.02 -1.92 -8.57
CA TYR A 90 4.13 -2.19 -7.45
C TYR A 90 4.63 -1.61 -6.11
N THR A 91 5.92 -1.78 -5.81
CA THR A 91 6.57 -1.14 -4.65
C THR A 91 6.50 0.37 -4.69
N LYS A 92 6.74 0.95 -5.87
CA LYS A 92 6.71 2.40 -6.07
C LYS A 92 5.30 2.96 -5.89
N GLU A 93 4.27 2.30 -6.42
CA GLU A 93 2.88 2.70 -6.25
C GLU A 93 2.43 2.60 -4.79
N ILE A 94 2.83 1.53 -4.06
CA ILE A 94 2.55 1.41 -2.62
C ILE A 94 3.21 2.56 -1.84
N ALA A 95 4.48 2.87 -2.11
CA ALA A 95 5.16 3.97 -1.44
C ALA A 95 4.51 5.33 -1.76
N GLY A 96 4.07 5.52 -3.01
CA GLY A 96 3.31 6.68 -3.44
C GLY A 96 1.99 6.82 -2.67
N LEU A 97 1.25 5.71 -2.52
CA LEU A 97 0.01 5.67 -1.75
C LEU A 97 0.23 6.03 -0.28
N VAL A 98 1.26 5.46 0.36
CA VAL A 98 1.60 5.80 1.76
C VAL A 98 1.86 7.30 1.89
N LYS A 99 2.62 7.87 0.97
CA LYS A 99 2.91 9.30 0.96
C LYS A 99 1.66 10.15 0.75
N ALA A 100 0.78 9.77 -0.19
CA ALA A 100 -0.47 10.47 -0.46
C ALA A 100 -1.43 10.43 0.73
N ILE A 101 -1.45 9.35 1.52
CA ILE A 101 -2.19 9.25 2.77
C ILE A 101 -1.65 10.23 3.81
N GLU A 102 -0.32 10.33 3.95
CA GLU A 102 0.32 11.24 4.91
C GLU A 102 0.18 12.72 4.54
N GLU A 103 0.14 13.05 3.24
CA GLU A 103 -0.04 14.43 2.77
C GLU A 103 -1.48 14.94 2.95
N GLU A 104 -2.50 14.07 3.00
CA GLU A 104 -3.90 14.49 3.25
C GLU A 104 -4.18 14.84 4.73
N ASP A 105 -3.40 14.30 5.68
CA ASP A 105 -3.63 14.52 7.13
C ASP A 105 -2.89 15.77 7.67
N LYS A 106 -2.16 16.51 6.81
CA LYS A 106 -1.50 17.79 7.13
C LYS A 106 -2.36 19.00 6.80
#